data_AF-A0A3B1D768-F1
#
_entry.id   AF-A0A3B1D768-F1
#
_cell.length_a   1.000
_cell.length_b   1.000
_cell.length_c   1.000
_cell.angle_alpha   90.00
_cell.angle_beta   90.00
_cell.angle_gamma   90.00
#
_symmetry.space_group_name_H-M   'P 1'
#
loop_
_entity.id
_entity.type
_entity.pdbx_description
1 polymer ?
#
loop_
_entity_poly.entity_id
_entity_poly.type
_entity_poly.pdbx_seq_one_letter_code
_entity_poly.pdbx_strand_id
1 'polypeptide(L)'
;MPIKIDDHNGNIFAGGDNSDGDLVLQSNSGQNRIHLDAGAGNLWLGGNGADGDLVMFRNDAEHGNLAEASVHINGQEANVFAGGNGAEGDVLLKSRAGENRIHLDAGGGNLWLGGNGADGDLVMFRNDAEHGNLAEASVHIDGQEANVFAGGNGAEGDVLLKSRAGENRIHLDAGGGNLWLGGNGADGDIVLFASTGDNKTLSQATIHLNGDAGDI
;
A
#
# COMPACT_ATOMS: atom_id res chain seq x y z
N MET A 1 7.76 -39.23 -25.72
CA MET A 1 6.59 -38.77 -26.52
C MET A 1 6.34 -37.33 -26.09
N PRO A 2 6.42 -36.32 -26.97
CA PRO A 2 6.43 -34.91 -26.55
C PRO A 2 5.06 -34.41 -26.05
N ILE A 3 3.98 -35.13 -26.36
CA ILE A 3 2.66 -34.89 -25.77
C ILE A 3 2.05 -36.24 -25.38
N LYS A 4 1.55 -36.36 -24.13
CA LYS A 4 0.76 -37.51 -23.64
C LYS A 4 -0.57 -36.98 -23.09
N ILE A 5 -1.69 -37.53 -23.56
CA ILE A 5 -3.02 -37.32 -23.00
C ILE A 5 -3.42 -38.59 -22.26
N ASP A 6 -3.70 -38.48 -20.96
CA ASP A 6 -4.08 -39.59 -20.07
C ASP A 6 -5.60 -39.56 -19.83
N ASP A 7 -6.32 -40.49 -20.44
CA ASP A 7 -7.79 -40.56 -20.43
C ASP A 7 -8.37 -41.06 -19.11
N HIS A 8 -7.56 -41.69 -18.25
CA HIS A 8 -8.02 -42.19 -16.95
C HIS A 8 -8.11 -41.07 -15.92
N ASN A 9 -7.16 -40.13 -15.94
CA ASN A 9 -7.07 -39.03 -14.96
C ASN A 9 -7.32 -37.64 -15.58
N GLY A 10 -7.47 -37.54 -16.90
CA GLY A 10 -7.69 -36.28 -17.62
C GLY A 10 -6.43 -35.40 -17.74
N ASN A 11 -5.24 -35.96 -17.50
CA ASN A 11 -3.99 -35.19 -17.51
C ASN A 11 -3.45 -35.00 -18.93
N ILE A 12 -2.92 -33.81 -19.21
CA ILE A 12 -2.14 -33.53 -20.42
C ILE A 12 -0.71 -33.23 -19.99
N PHE A 13 0.25 -33.97 -20.56
CA PHE A 13 1.68 -33.71 -20.41
C PHE A 13 2.20 -33.21 -21.75
N ALA A 14 2.74 -32.00 -21.78
CA ALA A 14 3.51 -31.46 -22.90
C ALA A 14 4.97 -31.33 -22.45
N GLY A 15 5.90 -31.86 -23.23
CA GLY A 15 7.31 -32.01 -22.88
C GLY A 15 7.69 -33.44 -22.44
N GLY A 16 8.98 -33.64 -22.19
CA GLY A 16 9.59 -34.93 -21.81
C GLY A 16 10.76 -35.34 -22.73
N ASP A 17 11.57 -36.31 -22.30
CA ASP A 17 12.73 -36.84 -23.03
C ASP A 17 13.63 -35.74 -23.66
N ASN A 18 14.24 -34.88 -22.83
CA ASN A 18 15.11 -33.77 -23.24
C ASN A 18 14.45 -32.69 -24.12
N SER A 19 13.12 -32.61 -24.12
CA SER A 19 12.37 -31.54 -24.79
C SER A 19 11.46 -30.83 -23.80
N ASP A 20 11.48 -29.51 -23.81
CA ASP A 20 10.58 -28.69 -22.98
C ASP A 20 9.15 -28.77 -23.52
N GLY A 21 8.19 -28.66 -22.59
CA GLY A 21 6.79 -28.50 -22.93
C GLY A 21 6.49 -27.09 -23.38
N ASP A 22 5.79 -26.97 -24.50
CA ASP A 22 5.30 -25.70 -25.02
C ASP A 22 3.82 -25.84 -25.40
N LEU A 23 2.97 -24.97 -24.83
CA LEU A 23 1.58 -24.80 -25.24
C LEU A 23 1.32 -23.36 -25.65
N VAL A 24 0.98 -23.17 -26.93
CA VAL A 24 0.61 -21.87 -27.50
C VAL A 24 -0.83 -21.90 -27.96
N LEU A 25 -1.65 -20.97 -27.48
CA LEU A 25 -3.00 -20.70 -27.97
C LEU A 25 -2.99 -19.42 -28.79
N GLN A 26 -3.41 -19.54 -30.05
CA GLN A 26 -3.41 -18.45 -31.01
C GLN A 26 -4.82 -17.90 -31.24
N SER A 27 -4.89 -16.61 -31.58
CA SER A 27 -6.10 -16.00 -32.12
C SER A 27 -6.44 -16.60 -33.50
N ASN A 28 -7.64 -16.30 -33.98
CA ASN A 28 -8.04 -16.60 -35.37
C ASN A 28 -7.18 -15.89 -36.44
N SER A 29 -6.37 -14.91 -36.04
CA SER A 29 -5.40 -14.20 -36.88
C SER A 29 -3.97 -14.74 -36.75
N GLY A 30 -3.77 -15.86 -36.05
CA GLY A 30 -2.48 -16.52 -35.86
C GLY A 30 -1.56 -15.84 -34.84
N GLN A 31 -2.07 -14.87 -34.07
CA GLN A 31 -1.29 -14.20 -33.03
C GLN A 31 -1.32 -15.01 -31.74
N ASN A 32 -0.17 -15.24 -31.12
CA ASN A 32 -0.12 -15.91 -29.81
C ASN A 32 -0.84 -15.05 -28.75
N ARG A 33 -1.73 -15.69 -27.97
CA ARG A 33 -2.52 -15.07 -26.89
C ARG A 33 -2.21 -15.65 -25.52
N ILE A 34 -1.97 -16.95 -25.47
CA ILE A 34 -1.54 -17.66 -24.27
C ILE A 34 -0.35 -18.51 -24.66
N HIS A 35 0.72 -18.46 -23.87
CA HIS A 35 1.92 -19.27 -24.07
C HIS A 35 2.38 -19.78 -22.71
N LEU A 36 2.51 -21.10 -22.58
CA LEU A 36 3.06 -21.78 -21.40
C LEU A 36 4.37 -22.46 -21.83
N ASP A 37 5.49 -21.96 -21.34
CA ASP A 37 6.84 -22.44 -21.68
C ASP A 37 7.49 -23.08 -20.46
N ALA A 38 7.73 -24.40 -20.54
CA ALA A 38 8.38 -25.14 -19.47
C ALA A 38 9.90 -24.92 -19.40
N GLY A 39 10.54 -24.48 -20.49
CA GLY A 39 11.99 -24.26 -20.54
C GLY A 39 12.41 -23.07 -19.70
N ALA A 40 11.76 -21.92 -19.90
CA ALA A 40 11.98 -20.73 -19.08
C ALA A 40 11.07 -20.65 -17.84
N GLY A 41 10.01 -21.46 -17.77
CA GLY A 41 9.04 -21.45 -16.67
C GLY A 41 8.10 -20.25 -16.69
N ASN A 42 7.73 -19.79 -17.88
CA ASN A 42 6.96 -18.55 -18.09
C ASN A 42 5.52 -18.84 -18.53
N LEU A 43 4.62 -17.92 -18.14
CA LEU A 43 3.28 -17.78 -18.69
C LEU A 43 3.15 -16.39 -19.30
N TRP A 44 2.74 -16.31 -20.57
CA TRP A 44 2.32 -15.07 -21.20
C TRP A 44 0.81 -15.09 -21.43
N LEU A 45 0.15 -14.01 -21.03
CA LEU A 45 -1.26 -13.73 -21.29
C LEU A 45 -1.33 -12.42 -22.09
N GLY A 46 -2.09 -12.41 -23.18
CA GLY A 46 -2.24 -11.23 -24.04
C GLY A 46 -1.05 -10.99 -24.98
N GLY A 47 -0.85 -9.73 -25.36
CA GLY A 47 0.11 -9.32 -26.39
C GLY A 47 -0.48 -9.34 -27.80
N ASN A 48 0.24 -8.73 -28.76
CA ASN A 48 -0.20 -8.61 -30.16
C ASN A 48 -1.61 -7.97 -30.30
N GLY A 49 -1.86 -6.89 -29.56
CA GLY A 49 -3.12 -6.14 -29.61
C GLY A 49 -4.30 -6.78 -28.89
N ALA A 50 -4.06 -7.61 -27.87
CA ALA A 50 -5.06 -7.95 -26.87
C ALA A 50 -4.45 -7.94 -25.48
N ASP A 51 -5.29 -7.66 -24.50
CA ASP A 51 -4.92 -7.60 -23.10
C ASP A 51 -4.85 -9.00 -22.50
N GLY A 52 -3.92 -9.15 -21.55
CA GLY A 52 -3.71 -10.39 -20.82
C GLY A 52 -4.32 -10.29 -19.44
N ASP A 53 -5.51 -10.84 -19.28
CA ASP A 53 -6.21 -10.84 -18.00
C ASP A 53 -6.09 -12.21 -17.32
N LEU A 54 -5.81 -12.19 -16.00
CA LEU A 54 -6.01 -13.34 -15.13
C LEU A 54 -7.18 -13.04 -14.19
N VAL A 55 -8.25 -13.83 -14.29
CA VAL A 55 -9.49 -13.62 -13.54
C VAL A 55 -9.83 -14.89 -12.75
N MET A 56 -10.05 -14.73 -11.45
CA MET A 56 -10.47 -15.80 -10.56
C MET A 56 -11.84 -15.47 -9.97
N PHE A 57 -12.72 -16.46 -9.98
CA PHE A 57 -14.09 -16.33 -9.49
C PHE A 57 -14.29 -17.18 -8.25
N ARG A 58 -15.19 -16.74 -7.38
CA ARG A 58 -15.75 -17.59 -6.32
C ARG A 58 -16.60 -18.69 -6.95
N ASN A 59 -16.84 -19.77 -6.20
CA ASN A 59 -17.60 -20.91 -6.70
C ASN A 59 -19.08 -20.60 -7.00
N ASP A 60 -19.61 -19.53 -6.42
CA ASP A 60 -20.99 -19.06 -6.54
C ASP A 60 -21.15 -17.88 -7.50
N ALA A 61 -20.05 -17.37 -8.07
CA ALA A 61 -20.05 -16.22 -8.97
C ALA A 61 -20.36 -16.62 -10.43
N GLU A 62 -20.94 -15.69 -11.19
CA GLU A 62 -21.21 -15.84 -12.62
C GLU A 62 -19.90 -15.68 -13.44
N HIS A 63 -19.49 -16.77 -14.10
CA HIS A 63 -18.30 -16.75 -14.95
C HIS A 63 -18.47 -15.79 -16.14
N GLY A 64 -17.56 -14.81 -16.25
CA GLY A 64 -17.56 -13.80 -17.31
C GLY A 64 -18.11 -12.44 -16.87
N ASN A 65 -18.77 -12.35 -15.71
CA ASN A 65 -19.10 -11.08 -15.08
C ASN A 65 -17.94 -10.60 -14.21
N LEU A 66 -17.04 -9.78 -14.76
CA LEU A 66 -15.83 -9.32 -14.06
C LEU A 66 -16.08 -8.62 -12.72
N ALA A 67 -17.28 -8.06 -12.49
CA ALA A 67 -17.63 -7.44 -11.22
C ALA A 67 -17.75 -8.47 -10.06
N GLU A 68 -17.90 -9.75 -10.37
CA GLU A 68 -17.97 -10.84 -9.40
C GLU A 68 -16.66 -11.61 -9.22
N ALA A 69 -15.59 -11.19 -9.92
CA ALA A 69 -14.27 -11.76 -9.74
C ALA A 69 -13.76 -11.45 -8.31
N SER A 70 -13.10 -12.42 -7.68
CA SER A 70 -12.42 -12.23 -6.39
C SER A 70 -10.98 -11.76 -6.55
N VAL A 71 -10.35 -12.11 -7.68
CA VAL A 71 -9.03 -11.60 -8.09
C VAL A 71 -9.08 -11.30 -9.57
N HIS A 72 -8.64 -10.09 -9.96
CA HIS A 72 -8.48 -9.70 -11.37
C HIS A 72 -7.16 -8.97 -11.54
N ILE A 73 -6.25 -9.57 -12.31
CA ILE A 73 -5.03 -8.91 -12.80
C ILE A 73 -5.34 -8.48 -14.23
N ASN A 74 -5.48 -7.18 -14.43
CA ASN A 74 -5.91 -6.58 -15.70
C ASN A 74 -4.69 -6.09 -16.48
N GLY A 75 -4.45 -6.66 -17.66
CA GLY A 75 -3.30 -6.33 -18.49
C GLY A 75 -3.45 -5.00 -19.24
N GLN A 76 -4.68 -4.54 -19.49
CA GLN A 76 -4.97 -3.30 -20.22
C GLN A 76 -4.64 -2.06 -19.40
N GLU A 77 -5.10 -2.05 -18.14
CA GLU A 77 -5.00 -0.91 -17.23
C GLU A 77 -3.82 -1.04 -16.24
N ALA A 78 -3.14 -2.19 -16.23
CA ALA A 78 -2.12 -2.56 -15.26
C ALA A 78 -2.62 -2.54 -13.80
N ASN A 79 -3.89 -2.90 -13.60
CA ASN A 79 -4.56 -2.91 -12.31
C ASN A 79 -4.58 -4.31 -11.69
N VAL A 80 -4.50 -4.37 -10.35
CA VAL A 80 -4.74 -5.60 -9.57
C VAL A 80 -5.90 -5.35 -8.61
N PHE A 81 -6.97 -6.12 -8.78
CA PHE A 81 -8.13 -6.10 -7.90
C PHE A 81 -8.10 -7.34 -7.00
N ALA A 82 -8.32 -7.13 -5.71
CA ALA A 82 -8.54 -8.17 -4.72
C ALA A 82 -9.83 -7.84 -3.96
N GLY A 83 -10.72 -8.82 -3.85
CA GLY A 83 -12.09 -8.61 -3.35
C GLY A 83 -13.07 -8.26 -4.47
N GLY A 84 -14.36 -8.27 -4.15
CA GLY A 84 -15.44 -8.07 -5.12
C GLY A 84 -16.71 -8.83 -4.74
N ASN A 85 -17.88 -8.30 -5.13
CA ASN A 85 -19.22 -8.87 -4.93
C ASN A 85 -19.39 -9.67 -3.61
N GLY A 86 -19.21 -9.01 -2.47
CA GLY A 86 -19.41 -9.60 -1.13
C GLY A 86 -18.22 -10.34 -0.54
N ALA A 87 -17.06 -10.35 -1.21
CA ALA A 87 -15.79 -10.80 -0.64
C ALA A 87 -14.87 -9.61 -0.37
N GLU A 88 -14.28 -9.58 0.83
CA GLU A 88 -13.25 -8.62 1.22
C GLU A 88 -11.93 -8.95 0.52
N GLY A 89 -11.21 -7.92 0.13
CA GLY A 89 -9.91 -8.01 -0.52
C GLY A 89 -8.79 -7.86 0.48
N ASP A 90 -8.09 -8.95 0.75
CA ASP A 90 -6.91 -8.92 1.62
C ASP A 90 -5.65 -9.27 0.84
N VAL A 91 -4.59 -8.49 1.03
CA VAL A 91 -3.25 -8.81 0.52
C VAL A 91 -2.30 -8.98 1.70
N LEU A 92 -1.76 -10.18 1.83
CA LEU A 92 -0.83 -10.54 2.91
C LEU A 92 0.55 -10.88 2.34
N LEU A 93 1.58 -10.19 2.86
CA LEU A 93 2.97 -10.57 2.64
C LEU A 93 3.51 -11.21 3.92
N LYS A 94 4.00 -12.43 3.77
CA LYS A 94 4.47 -13.27 4.88
C LYS A 94 5.98 -13.39 4.91
N SER A 95 6.54 -13.55 6.11
CA SER A 95 7.93 -13.94 6.29
C SER A 95 8.16 -15.38 5.81
N ARG A 96 9.43 -15.78 5.69
CA ARG A 96 9.81 -17.19 5.40
C ARG A 96 9.27 -18.17 6.45
N ALA A 97 9.01 -17.71 7.68
CA ALA A 97 8.42 -18.51 8.74
C ALA A 97 6.87 -18.54 8.71
N GLY A 98 6.23 -17.85 7.76
CA GLY A 98 4.78 -17.82 7.58
C GLY A 98 4.03 -16.75 8.37
N GLU A 99 4.74 -15.92 9.13
CA GLU A 99 4.20 -14.79 9.90
C GLU A 99 3.76 -13.68 8.95
N ASN A 100 2.67 -12.98 9.26
CA ASN A 100 2.28 -11.79 8.50
C ASN A 100 3.23 -10.62 8.83
N ARG A 101 3.68 -9.91 7.79
CA ARG A 101 4.54 -8.71 7.90
C ARG A 101 3.90 -7.47 7.30
N ILE A 102 3.12 -7.64 6.23
CA ILE A 102 2.31 -6.59 5.62
C ILE A 102 0.92 -7.16 5.41
N HIS A 103 -0.10 -6.38 5.79
CA HIS A 103 -1.50 -6.73 5.58
C HIS A 103 -2.26 -5.49 5.11
N LEU A 104 -2.77 -5.54 3.88
CA LEU A 104 -3.74 -4.59 3.33
C LEU A 104 -5.12 -5.22 3.46
N ASP A 105 -6.01 -4.61 4.25
CA ASP A 105 -7.35 -5.12 4.55
C ASP A 105 -8.42 -4.13 4.08
N ALA A 106 -9.19 -4.57 3.10
CA ALA A 106 -10.27 -3.77 2.54
C ALA A 106 -11.54 -3.75 3.42
N GLY A 107 -11.78 -4.78 4.24
CA GLY A 107 -12.95 -4.87 5.13
C GLY A 107 -12.89 -3.85 6.26
N GLY A 108 -11.72 -3.71 6.88
CA GLY A 108 -11.45 -2.72 7.93
C GLY A 108 -10.88 -1.39 7.43
N GLY A 109 -10.40 -1.33 6.19
CA GLY A 109 -9.71 -0.15 5.64
C GLY A 109 -8.34 0.11 6.30
N ASN A 110 -7.68 -0.95 6.75
CA ASN A 110 -6.47 -0.88 7.56
C ASN A 110 -5.23 -1.32 6.77
N LEU A 111 -4.08 -0.75 7.16
CA LEU A 111 -2.76 -1.24 6.78
C LEU A 111 -1.98 -1.58 8.05
N TRP A 112 -1.51 -2.83 8.14
CA TRP A 112 -0.54 -3.23 9.16
C TRP A 112 0.83 -3.42 8.55
N LEU A 113 1.83 -2.84 9.20
CA LEU A 113 3.26 -2.99 8.91
C LEU A 113 3.95 -3.55 10.15
N GLY A 114 4.79 -4.57 9.96
CA GLY A 114 5.53 -5.21 11.05
C GLY A 114 4.70 -6.24 11.83
N GLY A 115 5.07 -6.44 13.11
CA GLY A 115 4.51 -7.47 13.99
C GLY A 115 5.27 -8.80 13.93
N ASN A 116 5.01 -9.67 14.91
CA ASN A 116 5.70 -10.96 15.06
C ASN A 116 7.23 -10.82 15.14
N GLY A 117 7.71 -9.86 15.95
CA GLY A 117 9.15 -9.66 16.18
C GLY A 117 9.87 -8.90 15.07
N ALA A 118 9.14 -8.12 14.28
CA ALA A 118 9.71 -7.21 13.30
C ALA A 118 9.01 -5.87 13.30
N ASP A 119 9.80 -4.84 13.04
CA ASP A 119 9.35 -3.46 13.04
C ASP A 119 8.65 -3.13 11.72
N GLY A 120 7.71 -2.19 11.81
CA GLY A 120 6.87 -1.77 10.71
C GLY A 120 7.14 -0.32 10.38
N ASP A 121 8.01 -0.08 9.41
CA ASP A 121 8.39 1.28 9.03
C ASP A 121 7.69 1.71 7.75
N LEU A 122 7.32 3.00 7.68
CA LEU A 122 6.93 3.66 6.44
C LEU A 122 7.98 4.70 6.08
N VAL A 123 8.65 4.50 4.94
CA VAL A 123 9.76 5.34 4.49
C VAL A 123 9.45 5.91 3.11
N MET A 124 9.64 7.21 2.95
CA MET A 124 9.49 7.91 1.67
C MET A 124 10.78 8.61 1.30
N PHE A 125 11.19 8.45 0.04
CA PHE A 125 12.41 9.04 -0.50
C PHE A 125 12.07 10.09 -1.56
N ARG A 126 12.94 11.10 -1.63
CA ARG A 126 13.02 12.02 -2.77
C ARG A 126 13.54 11.29 -4.02
N ASN A 127 13.25 11.84 -5.20
CA ASN A 127 13.54 11.17 -6.48
C ASN A 127 15.03 10.98 -6.79
N ASP A 128 15.89 11.76 -6.15
CA ASP A 128 17.35 11.78 -6.27
C ASP A 128 18.07 11.12 -5.08
N ALA A 129 17.33 10.58 -4.09
CA ALA A 129 17.91 9.86 -2.95
C ALA A 129 18.21 8.39 -3.29
N GLU A 130 19.17 7.81 -2.56
CA GLU A 130 19.49 6.39 -2.62
C GLU A 130 18.45 5.57 -1.84
N HIS A 131 17.67 4.75 -2.55
CA HIS A 131 16.68 3.87 -1.93
C HIS A 131 17.35 2.86 -0.98
N GLY A 132 16.91 2.83 0.27
CA GLY A 132 17.45 1.95 1.32
C GLY A 132 18.46 2.61 2.25
N ASN A 133 18.93 3.82 1.93
CA ASN A 133 19.69 4.64 2.88
C ASN A 133 18.72 5.52 3.69
N LEU A 134 18.31 5.06 4.88
CA LEU A 134 17.33 5.76 5.72
C LEU A 134 17.72 7.20 6.08
N ALA A 135 19.01 7.56 6.05
CA ALA A 135 19.45 8.93 6.29
C ALA A 135 19.02 9.92 5.18
N GLU A 136 18.65 9.41 4.00
CA GLU A 136 18.18 10.20 2.86
C GLU A 136 16.66 10.22 2.71
N ALA A 137 15.93 9.58 3.63
CA ALA A 137 14.48 9.61 3.65
C ALA A 137 13.97 11.03 3.95
N SER A 138 12.92 11.45 3.26
CA SER A 138 12.24 12.74 3.51
C SER A 138 11.12 12.61 4.54
N VAL A 139 10.53 11.41 4.65
CA VAL A 139 9.57 11.05 5.70
C VAL A 139 9.91 9.65 6.19
N HIS A 140 9.99 9.47 7.50
CA HIS A 140 10.19 8.17 8.13
C HIS A 140 9.29 8.04 9.36
N ILE A 141 8.35 7.09 9.31
CA ILE A 141 7.57 6.66 10.47
C ILE A 141 8.18 5.34 10.94
N ASP A 142 8.87 5.40 12.07
CA ASP A 142 9.62 4.30 12.65
C ASP A 142 8.75 3.56 13.67
N GLY A 143 8.45 2.29 13.39
CA GLY A 143 7.60 1.47 14.24
C GLY A 143 8.30 0.97 15.51
N GLN A 144 9.62 0.88 15.51
CA GLN A 144 10.43 0.37 16.61
C GLN A 144 10.57 1.41 17.73
N GLU A 145 10.95 2.62 17.35
CA GLU A 145 11.21 3.72 18.28
C GLU A 145 9.99 4.62 18.50
N ALA A 146 8.92 4.40 17.73
CA ALA A 146 7.72 5.24 17.69
C ALA A 146 8.02 6.70 17.30
N ASN A 147 8.99 6.89 16.40
CA ASN A 147 9.44 8.20 15.93
C ASN A 147 8.80 8.58 14.59
N VAL A 148 8.55 9.88 14.39
CA VAL A 148 8.13 10.44 13.10
C VAL A 148 9.12 11.53 12.70
N PHE A 149 9.83 11.29 11.61
CA PHE A 149 10.75 12.24 11.01
C PHE A 149 10.11 12.86 9.76
N ALA A 150 10.16 14.19 9.68
CA ALA A 150 9.76 14.97 8.51
C ALA A 150 10.88 15.93 8.15
N GLY A 151 11.38 15.86 6.91
CA GLY A 151 12.63 16.51 6.50
C GLY A 151 13.86 15.61 6.69
N GLY A 152 15.02 16.08 6.25
CA GLY A 152 16.26 15.30 6.19
C GLY A 152 16.98 15.44 4.84
N ASN A 153 18.29 15.19 4.83
CA ASN A 153 19.16 15.23 3.64
C ASN A 153 18.85 16.38 2.65
N GLY A 154 18.85 17.62 3.16
CA GLY A 154 18.64 18.82 2.35
C GLY A 154 17.17 19.15 2.00
N ALA A 155 16.21 18.45 2.60
CA ALA A 155 14.81 18.85 2.62
C ALA A 155 14.43 19.35 4.03
N GLU A 156 13.77 20.50 4.11
CA GLU A 156 13.22 21.03 5.35
C GLU A 156 11.95 20.26 5.74
N GLY A 157 11.80 19.99 7.03
CA GLY A 157 10.57 19.41 7.58
C GLY A 157 9.48 20.47 7.70
N ASP A 158 8.33 20.21 7.10
CA ASP A 158 7.15 21.05 7.23
C ASP A 158 5.95 20.15 7.55
N VAL A 159 5.28 20.42 8.68
CA VAL A 159 4.04 19.74 9.08
C VAL A 159 2.95 20.78 9.28
N LEU A 160 1.92 20.72 8.44
CA LEU A 160 0.73 21.57 8.52
C LEU A 160 -0.51 20.78 8.93
N LEU A 161 -1.23 21.27 9.93
CA LEU A 161 -2.59 20.83 10.23
C LEU A 161 -3.58 21.89 9.77
N LYS A 162 -4.48 21.48 8.87
CA LYS A 162 -5.44 22.36 8.21
C LYS A 162 -6.86 22.18 8.76
N SER A 163 -7.64 23.24 8.71
CA SER A 163 -9.08 23.18 8.94
C SER A 163 -9.79 22.42 7.82
N ARG A 164 -11.06 22.06 8.02
CA ARG A 164 -11.90 21.47 6.96
C ARG A 164 -12.04 22.39 5.73
N ALA A 165 -11.86 23.70 5.90
CA ALA A 165 -11.87 24.68 4.82
C ALA A 165 -10.50 24.84 4.11
N GLY A 166 -9.47 24.13 4.56
CA GLY A 166 -8.12 24.14 3.97
C GLY A 166 -7.16 25.18 4.54
N GLU A 167 -7.60 25.97 5.53
CA GLU A 167 -6.80 26.99 6.21
C GLU A 167 -5.75 26.34 7.12
N ASN A 168 -4.54 26.88 7.18
CA ASN A 168 -3.52 26.42 8.13
C ASN A 168 -3.90 26.85 9.56
N ARG A 169 -3.84 25.92 10.52
CA ARG A 169 -4.09 26.18 11.95
C ARG A 169 -2.89 25.89 12.83
N ILE A 170 -2.10 24.88 12.47
CA ILE A 170 -0.84 24.54 13.12
C ILE A 170 0.19 24.35 12.02
N HIS A 171 1.39 24.90 12.19
CA HIS A 171 2.49 24.76 11.26
C HIS A 171 3.80 24.61 12.05
N LEU A 172 4.48 23.48 11.86
CA LEU A 172 5.82 23.20 12.38
C LEU A 172 6.80 23.32 11.21
N ASP A 173 7.63 24.37 11.22
CA ASP A 173 8.60 24.68 10.16
C ASP A 173 10.02 24.51 10.68
N ALA A 174 10.70 23.48 10.18
CA ALA A 174 12.09 23.23 10.52
C ALA A 174 13.09 24.16 9.81
N GLY A 175 12.74 24.72 8.64
CA GLY A 175 13.61 25.62 7.89
C GLY A 175 13.82 26.96 8.60
N GLY A 176 12.73 27.52 9.11
CA GLY A 176 12.76 28.72 9.95
C GLY A 176 12.90 28.44 11.45
N GLY A 177 12.71 27.20 11.90
CA GLY A 177 12.68 26.83 13.32
C GLY A 177 11.47 27.39 14.07
N ASN A 178 10.31 27.50 13.39
CA ASN A 178 9.13 28.20 13.86
C ASN A 178 7.97 27.25 14.19
N LEU A 179 7.11 27.69 15.11
CA LEU A 179 5.79 27.13 15.36
C LEU A 179 4.74 28.24 15.25
N TRP A 180 3.72 28.02 14.43
CA TRP A 180 2.51 28.84 14.42
C TRP A 180 1.32 28.06 14.96
N LEU A 181 0.55 28.71 15.83
CA LEU A 181 -0.71 28.22 16.38
C LEU A 181 -1.78 29.30 16.15
N GLY A 182 -2.88 28.92 15.52
CA GLY A 182 -3.95 29.87 15.15
C GLY A 182 -3.68 30.57 13.81
N GLY A 183 -4.27 31.75 13.64
CA GLY A 183 -4.34 32.48 12.38
C GLY A 183 -5.54 32.08 11.52
N ASN A 184 -5.75 32.80 10.40
CA ASN A 184 -6.87 32.56 9.48
C ASN A 184 -8.25 32.55 10.17
N GLY A 185 -8.47 33.49 11.10
CA GLY A 185 -9.76 33.64 11.79
C GLY A 185 -9.96 32.70 12.98
N ALA A 186 -8.89 32.09 13.50
CA ALA A 186 -8.90 31.39 14.77
C ALA A 186 -7.67 31.72 15.62
N ASP A 187 -7.87 31.72 16.92
CA ASP A 187 -6.84 31.79 17.95
C ASP A 187 -6.11 30.45 18.11
N GLY A 188 -4.92 30.53 18.69
CA GLY A 188 -4.08 29.38 19.00
C GLY A 188 -3.60 29.47 20.43
N ASP A 189 -4.02 28.51 21.25
CA ASP A 189 -3.69 28.48 22.68
C ASP A 189 -2.62 27.44 22.98
N ILE A 190 -1.78 27.73 23.98
CA ILE A 190 -0.90 26.75 24.63
C ILE A 190 -1.34 26.61 26.08
N VAL A 191 -1.68 25.39 26.48
CA VAL A 191 -2.17 25.09 27.84
C VAL A 191 -1.33 24.00 28.48
N LEU A 192 -0.90 24.22 29.73
CA LEU A 192 -0.16 23.23 30.52
C LEU A 192 -1.00 22.86 31.75
N PHE A 193 -1.21 21.57 31.95
CA PHE A 193 -1.97 21.02 33.07
C PHE A 193 -1.03 20.42 34.11
N ALA A 194 -1.49 20.37 35.37
CA ALA A 194 -0.83 19.57 36.38
C ALA A 194 -0.89 18.08 36.02
N SER A 195 0.01 17.27 36.58
CA SER A 195 -0.02 15.81 36.39
C SER A 195 -1.28 15.15 36.96
N THR A 196 -2.03 15.86 37.81
CA THR A 196 -3.32 15.45 38.39
C THR A 196 -4.44 16.30 37.79
N GLY A 197 -5.60 15.70 37.52
CA GLY A 197 -6.75 16.40 36.90
C GLY A 197 -7.05 15.86 35.50
N ASP A 198 -7.87 16.56 34.72
CA ASP A 198 -8.12 16.25 33.32
C ASP A 198 -7.50 17.32 32.38
N ASN A 199 -7.08 16.91 31.18
CA ASN A 199 -6.49 17.80 30.18
C ASN A 199 -7.52 18.30 29.14
N LYS A 200 -8.79 18.37 29.53
CA LYS A 200 -9.92 18.78 28.66
C LYS A 200 -10.66 20.00 29.20
N THR A 201 -10.55 20.27 30.50
CA THR A 201 -11.20 21.39 31.19
C THR A 201 -10.22 22.55 31.31
N LEU A 202 -10.33 23.56 30.44
CA LEU A 202 -9.40 24.69 30.35
C LEU A 202 -9.14 25.42 31.68
N SER A 203 -10.16 25.55 32.54
CA SER A 203 -10.02 26.21 33.85
C SER A 203 -9.16 25.44 34.86
N GLN A 204 -8.81 24.19 34.57
CA GLN A 204 -7.85 23.41 35.37
C GLN A 204 -6.40 23.57 34.88
N ALA A 205 -6.16 24.34 33.81
CA ALA A 205 -4.81 24.61 33.33
C ALA A 205 -4.01 25.40 34.38
N THR A 206 -2.75 25.03 34.53
CA THR A 206 -1.78 25.72 35.39
C THR A 206 -1.13 26.90 34.70
N ILE A 207 -0.97 26.82 33.38
CA ILE A 207 -0.53 27.90 32.49
C ILE A 207 -1.43 27.88 31.26
N HIS A 208 -1.88 29.06 30.82
CA HIS A 208 -2.67 29.24 29.61
C HIS A 208 -2.16 30.48 28.88
N LEU A 209 -1.45 30.25 27.78
CA LEU A 209 -1.08 31.29 26.82
C LEU A 209 -2.22 31.41 25.82
N ASN A 210 -2.95 32.53 25.88
CA ASN A 210 -4.18 32.74 25.12
C ASN A 210 -3.89 33.54 23.84
N GLY A 211 -4.14 32.93 22.68
CA GLY A 211 -3.89 33.55 21.38
C GLY A 211 -4.92 34.61 20.96
N ASP A 212 -6.10 34.63 21.55
CA ASP A 212 -7.17 35.61 21.29
C ASP A 212 -6.92 36.92 22.04
N ALA A 213 -6.52 36.82 23.32
CA ALA A 213 -6.28 37.98 24.18
C ALA A 213 -4.82 38.48 24.13
N GLY A 214 -3.86 37.62 23.77
CA GLY A 214 -2.44 37.96 23.71
C GLY A 214 -1.75 38.07 25.09
N ASP A 215 -2.33 37.48 26.13
CA ASP A 215 -1.80 37.50 27.50
C ASP A 215 -0.85 36.29 27.76
N ILE A 216 0.26 36.55 28.47
CA ILE A 216 1.29 35.57 28.89
C ILE A 216 1.27 35.39 30.41
#